data_AF-A0A6B0VB74-F1
#
_entry.id   AF-A0A6B0VB74-F1
#
_cell.length_a   1.000
_cell.length_b   1.000
_cell.length_c   1.000
_cell.angle_alpha   90.00
_cell.angle_beta   90.00
_cell.angle_gamma   90.00
#
_symmetry.space_group_name_H-M   'P 1'
#
loop_
_entity.id
_entity.type
_entity.pdbx_description
1 polymer ?
#
loop_
_entity_poly.entity_id
_entity_poly.type
_entity_poly.pdbx_seq_one_letter_code
_entity_poly.pdbx_strand_id
1 'polypeptide(L)'
;MLVLQIIMGSPRSLNLRNVVWHGFVTPQEVDRRLPFFLICAAMSLGERLAESGSQHEAIVRRRRFSFVDTELALNDFQGVGFNEQSFLSVLEASPLVLPGRMSFWRACVQLYNESRYDESLVLALPQVECVLRVLFTAANDCPRRLLTAEMSTLYTTLDEVLAEFTNDCTCNALRKVLGDSHFEIYLDLFAYLEGPRLRDRISHGEADLSSIRKPLLIHLFNAVAATCAISLCENHKLQECSTLGSLRSVAVSYHSHFHPIQLLRKKVLNTIEALNSWEELIVQENLGDSSVHCDPLGDPAKRCILLLMSKFDIRLPVQLSLPVLREGATLALWIVCCCLRRINDMTTLDTLQYEKLVRLLKTTLKFSENFGTLTSSSKNRWDECCQLCCDHLDNALRTLSDGQMSLFSGLVTKTTLSIETGL
;
A
#
# COMPACT_ATOMS: atom_id res chain seq x y z
N MET A 1 21.50 -32.99 -2.98
CA MET A 1 20.79 -32.39 -4.13
C MET A 1 19.46 -33.07 -4.41
N LEU A 2 19.39 -34.37 -4.70
CA LEU A 2 18.14 -35.05 -5.09
C LEU A 2 17.02 -34.95 -4.04
N VAL A 3 17.34 -35.17 -2.75
CA VAL A 3 16.33 -35.07 -1.66
C VAL A 3 15.77 -33.65 -1.51
N LEU A 4 16.61 -32.62 -1.67
CA LEU A 4 16.16 -31.23 -1.63
C LEU A 4 15.30 -30.87 -2.84
N GLN A 5 15.62 -31.41 -4.02
CA GLN A 5 14.78 -31.29 -5.21
C GLN A 5 13.44 -32.03 -5.05
N ILE A 6 13.38 -33.10 -4.26
CA ILE A 6 12.14 -33.81 -3.98
C ILE A 6 11.28 -33.05 -2.96
N ILE A 7 11.87 -32.42 -1.94
CA ILE A 7 11.11 -31.78 -0.86
C ILE A 7 10.81 -30.30 -1.15
N MET A 8 11.72 -29.56 -1.79
CA MET A 8 11.60 -28.13 -2.10
C MET A 8 11.71 -27.81 -3.59
N GLY A 9 11.78 -28.82 -4.46
CA GLY A 9 11.97 -28.60 -5.89
C GLY A 9 10.68 -28.26 -6.62
N SER A 10 10.58 -28.70 -7.87
CA SER A 10 9.53 -28.26 -8.77
C SER A 10 8.11 -28.68 -8.30
N PRO A 11 7.05 -28.08 -8.85
CA PRO A 11 5.66 -28.50 -8.58
C PRO A 11 5.36 -29.98 -8.87
N ARG A 12 6.25 -30.69 -9.58
CA ARG A 12 6.16 -32.14 -9.83
C ARG A 12 6.76 -33.00 -8.70
N SER A 13 7.31 -32.37 -7.66
CA SER A 13 7.88 -33.01 -6.48
C SER A 13 6.91 -32.93 -5.29
N LEU A 14 7.30 -33.41 -4.10
CA LEU A 14 6.49 -33.26 -2.89
C LEU A 14 6.19 -31.78 -2.61
N ASN A 15 7.14 -30.90 -2.95
CA ASN A 15 7.04 -29.45 -2.85
C ASN A 15 6.45 -28.97 -1.50
N LEU A 16 6.91 -29.61 -0.42
CA LEU A 16 6.34 -29.48 0.91
C LEU A 16 6.34 -28.03 1.39
N ARG A 17 7.37 -27.26 1.00
CA ARG A 17 7.44 -25.81 1.23
C ARG A 17 6.18 -25.11 0.74
N ASN A 18 5.82 -25.27 -0.52
CA ASN A 18 4.68 -24.56 -1.11
C ASN A 18 3.36 -25.11 -0.56
N VAL A 19 3.24 -26.43 -0.39
CA VAL A 19 2.01 -27.04 0.14
C VAL A 19 1.71 -26.54 1.56
N VAL A 20 2.73 -26.45 2.42
CA VAL A 20 2.59 -25.91 3.79
C VAL A 20 2.37 -24.39 3.76
N TRP A 21 3.17 -23.65 3.01
CA TRP A 21 3.08 -22.17 2.96
C TRP A 21 1.73 -21.68 2.44
N HIS A 22 1.12 -22.38 1.49
CA HIS A 22 -0.21 -22.07 0.97
C HIS A 22 -1.36 -22.71 1.77
N GLY A 23 -1.06 -23.32 2.93
CA GLY A 23 -2.07 -23.81 3.84
C GLY A 23 -2.85 -25.03 3.32
N PHE A 24 -2.26 -25.86 2.47
CA PHE A 24 -2.92 -27.09 1.99
C PHE A 24 -2.85 -28.26 2.98
N VAL A 25 -2.09 -28.12 4.07
CA VAL A 25 -1.83 -29.18 5.05
C VAL A 25 -2.38 -28.87 6.44
N THR A 26 -2.99 -29.85 7.09
CA THR A 26 -3.31 -29.89 8.53
C THR A 26 -2.18 -30.53 9.36
N PRO A 27 -2.09 -30.28 10.69
CA PRO A 27 -0.94 -30.74 11.48
C PRO A 27 -0.68 -32.25 11.45
N GLN A 28 -1.69 -33.06 11.14
CA GLN A 28 -1.61 -34.52 11.11
C GLN A 28 -1.22 -35.09 9.74
N GLU A 29 -1.31 -34.30 8.66
CA GLU A 29 -1.05 -34.75 7.30
C GLU A 29 0.44 -34.71 6.92
N VAL A 30 1.25 -33.92 7.62
CA VAL A 30 2.71 -33.86 7.43
C VAL A 30 3.42 -34.37 8.66
N ASP A 31 4.23 -35.40 8.44
CA ASP A 31 5.08 -35.96 9.47
C ASP A 31 6.10 -34.91 9.96
N ARG A 32 6.16 -34.72 11.28
CA ARG A 32 7.05 -33.74 11.92
C ARG A 32 8.52 -33.92 11.54
N ARG A 33 8.95 -35.13 11.17
CA ARG A 33 10.31 -35.43 10.72
C ARG A 33 10.68 -34.66 9.45
N LEU A 34 9.73 -34.34 8.58
CA LEU A 34 10.00 -33.66 7.31
C LEU A 34 10.43 -32.18 7.50
N PRO A 35 9.73 -31.34 8.27
CA PRO A 35 10.22 -30.02 8.64
C PRO A 35 11.58 -30.04 9.36
N PHE A 36 11.78 -30.94 10.32
CA PHE A 36 13.07 -31.06 11.01
C PHE A 36 14.20 -31.44 10.05
N PHE A 37 13.94 -32.40 9.16
CA PHE A 37 14.89 -32.77 8.12
C PHE A 37 15.23 -31.58 7.22
N LEU A 38 14.25 -30.79 6.80
CA LEU A 38 14.47 -29.59 5.98
C LEU A 38 15.35 -28.56 6.68
N ILE A 39 15.09 -28.27 7.96
CA ILE A 39 15.89 -27.34 8.76
C ILE A 39 17.32 -27.86 8.86
N CYS A 40 17.51 -29.13 9.24
CA CYS A 40 18.83 -29.74 9.33
C CYS A 40 19.56 -29.69 7.98
N ALA A 41 18.88 -30.04 6.89
CA ALA A 41 19.48 -30.03 5.55
C ALA A 41 19.87 -28.61 5.11
N ALA A 42 19.03 -27.61 5.35
CA ALA A 42 19.34 -26.20 5.04
C ALA A 42 20.54 -25.70 5.85
N MET A 43 20.59 -26.00 7.15
CA MET A 43 21.70 -25.63 8.02
C MET A 43 23.01 -26.32 7.60
N SER A 44 22.98 -27.63 7.32
CA SER A 44 24.15 -28.37 6.86
C SER A 44 24.67 -27.89 5.50
N LEU A 45 23.79 -27.48 4.58
CA LEU A 45 24.20 -26.84 3.33
C LEU A 45 24.89 -25.50 3.58
N GLY A 46 24.32 -24.68 4.48
CA GLY A 46 24.91 -23.39 4.85
C GLY A 46 26.32 -23.54 5.41
N GLU A 47 26.53 -24.53 6.28
CA GLU A 47 27.85 -24.86 6.83
C GLU A 47 28.84 -25.29 5.74
N ARG A 48 28.44 -26.21 4.85
CA ARG A 48 29.28 -26.66 3.73
C ARG A 48 29.64 -25.53 2.77
N LEU A 49 28.72 -24.60 2.52
CA LEU A 49 28.98 -23.42 1.69
C LEU A 49 30.00 -22.49 2.37
N ALA A 50 29.88 -22.28 3.68
CA ALA A 50 30.83 -21.48 4.46
C ALA A 50 32.23 -22.11 4.47
N GLU A 51 32.33 -23.44 4.58
CA GLU A 51 33.60 -24.19 4.55
C GLU A 51 34.26 -24.19 3.17
N SER A 52 33.49 -24.06 2.08
CA SER A 52 33.98 -24.20 0.71
C SER A 52 34.94 -23.09 0.25
N GLY A 53 35.27 -22.11 1.10
CA GLY A 53 36.30 -21.09 0.86
C GLY A 53 36.00 -20.16 -0.33
N SER A 54 34.84 -20.32 -0.96
CA SER A 54 34.43 -19.51 -2.07
C SER A 54 34.20 -18.10 -1.54
N GLN A 55 34.95 -17.12 -2.06
CA GLN A 55 34.63 -15.70 -1.90
C GLN A 55 33.30 -15.44 -2.62
N HIS A 56 32.20 -15.85 -2.00
CA HIS A 56 30.89 -15.39 -2.42
C HIS A 56 30.92 -13.90 -2.15
N GLU A 57 30.90 -13.09 -3.22
CA GLU A 57 30.64 -11.65 -3.11
C GLU A 57 29.52 -11.50 -2.09
N ALA A 58 29.80 -10.82 -0.98
CA ALA A 58 28.90 -10.76 0.16
C ALA A 58 27.52 -10.38 -0.39
N ILE A 59 26.58 -11.33 -0.34
CA ILE A 59 25.25 -11.14 -0.92
C ILE A 59 24.75 -9.81 -0.37
N VAL A 60 24.58 -8.83 -1.26
CA VAL A 60 24.21 -7.46 -0.85
C VAL A 60 22.90 -7.58 -0.09
N ARG A 61 22.99 -7.47 1.24
CA ARG A 61 21.82 -7.60 2.10
C ARG A 61 20.95 -6.38 1.83
N ARG A 62 19.83 -6.60 1.15
CA ARG A 62 18.81 -5.56 0.98
C ARG A 62 18.35 -5.13 2.37
N ARG A 63 18.11 -3.82 2.53
CA ARG A 63 17.50 -3.28 3.74
C ARG A 63 16.16 -3.98 3.96
N ARG A 64 15.96 -4.57 5.13
CA ARG A 64 14.69 -5.20 5.48
C ARG A 64 13.59 -4.15 5.61
N PHE A 65 12.40 -4.50 5.14
CA PHE A 65 11.20 -3.70 5.26
C PHE A 65 10.69 -3.74 6.70
N SER A 66 10.46 -2.57 7.30
CA SER A 66 9.90 -2.43 8.64
C SER A 66 8.40 -2.19 8.55
N PHE A 67 7.60 -2.88 9.37
CA PHE A 67 6.14 -2.73 9.41
C PHE A 67 5.65 -1.55 10.25
N VAL A 68 6.54 -0.83 10.94
CA VAL A 68 6.18 0.23 11.89
C VAL A 68 5.24 1.27 11.29
N ASP A 69 5.54 1.77 10.09
CA ASP A 69 4.74 2.81 9.43
C ASP A 69 3.41 2.26 8.92
N THR A 70 3.41 1.04 8.37
CA THR A 70 2.19 0.39 7.88
C THR A 70 1.21 0.05 9.00
N GLU A 71 1.73 -0.31 10.17
CA GLU A 71 0.92 -0.60 11.35
C GLU A 71 0.24 0.63 11.94
N LEU A 72 0.90 1.79 11.86
CA LEU A 72 0.31 3.05 12.32
C LEU A 72 -0.90 3.44 11.46
N ALA A 73 -0.84 3.13 10.16
CA ALA A 73 -1.96 3.35 9.25
C ALA A 73 -3.11 2.35 9.47
N LEU A 74 -2.80 1.06 9.68
CA LEU A 74 -3.79 -0.02 9.82
C LEU A 74 -4.44 -0.09 11.22
N ASN A 75 -5.02 1.01 11.68
CA ASN A 75 -5.58 1.13 13.02
C ASN A 75 -7.12 1.05 13.09
N ASP A 76 -7.80 0.76 11.98
CA ASP A 76 -9.26 0.81 11.84
C ASP A 76 -10.01 -0.07 12.87
N PHE A 77 -9.39 -1.19 13.25
CA PHE A 77 -9.94 -2.13 14.24
C PHE A 77 -9.52 -1.83 15.69
N GLN A 78 -8.70 -0.81 15.98
CA GLN A 78 -8.21 -0.55 17.33
C GLN A 78 -9.34 -0.31 18.34
N GLY A 79 -10.44 0.35 17.93
CA GLY A 79 -11.60 0.60 18.78
C GLY A 79 -12.46 -0.64 19.09
N VAL A 80 -12.32 -1.71 18.30
CA VAL A 80 -13.04 -2.98 18.52
C VAL A 80 -12.30 -3.86 19.55
N GLY A 81 -10.98 -3.66 19.68
CA GLY A 81 -10.12 -4.49 20.51
C GLY A 81 -9.98 -5.92 19.95
N PHE A 82 -9.36 -6.80 20.74
CA PHE A 82 -9.27 -8.22 20.44
C PHE A 82 -9.67 -9.03 21.67
N ASN A 83 -10.68 -9.88 21.51
CA ASN A 83 -11.11 -10.83 22.52
C ASN A 83 -10.92 -12.25 21.97
N GLU A 84 -10.04 -13.01 22.60
CA GLU A 84 -9.69 -14.38 22.19
C GLU A 84 -10.91 -15.32 22.12
N GLN A 85 -11.77 -15.31 23.13
CA GLN A 85 -12.93 -16.20 23.20
C GLN A 85 -13.94 -15.90 22.09
N SER A 86 -14.23 -14.61 21.88
CA SER A 86 -15.09 -14.17 20.78
C SER A 86 -14.47 -14.50 19.43
N PHE A 87 -13.17 -14.27 19.25
CA PHE A 87 -12.47 -14.58 17.99
C PHE A 87 -12.54 -16.08 17.66
N LEU A 88 -12.14 -16.93 18.60
CA LEU A 88 -12.12 -18.38 18.38
C LEU A 88 -13.53 -18.94 18.19
N SER A 89 -14.54 -18.46 18.91
CA SER A 89 -15.93 -18.92 18.74
C SER A 89 -16.50 -18.57 17.36
N VAL A 90 -16.19 -17.39 16.82
CA VAL A 90 -16.60 -16.98 15.46
C VAL A 90 -15.96 -17.87 14.41
N LEU A 91 -14.66 -18.18 14.55
CA LEU A 91 -13.95 -19.06 13.63
C LEU A 91 -14.47 -20.50 13.70
N GLU A 92 -14.71 -21.02 14.91
CA GLU A 92 -15.20 -22.38 15.12
C GLU A 92 -16.62 -22.60 14.59
N ALA A 93 -17.45 -21.56 14.62
CA ALA A 93 -18.79 -21.60 14.04
C ALA A 93 -18.82 -21.48 12.51
N SER A 94 -17.76 -20.93 11.89
CA SER A 94 -17.77 -20.60 10.46
C SER A 94 -17.39 -21.80 9.58
N PRO A 95 -18.19 -22.10 8.53
CA PRO A 95 -17.82 -23.12 7.53
C PRO A 95 -16.59 -22.74 6.71
N LEU A 96 -16.09 -21.50 6.79
CA LEU A 96 -14.88 -21.08 6.09
C LEU A 96 -13.61 -21.65 6.73
N VAL A 97 -13.67 -22.08 7.99
CA VAL A 97 -12.57 -22.75 8.68
C VAL A 97 -12.71 -24.26 8.47
N LEU A 98 -11.86 -24.83 7.60
CA LEU A 98 -11.91 -26.26 7.30
C LEU A 98 -11.61 -27.13 8.53
N PRO A 99 -12.13 -28.38 8.59
CA PRO A 99 -11.84 -29.31 9.68
C PRO A 99 -10.35 -29.46 9.95
N GLY A 100 -9.98 -29.56 11.24
CA GLY A 100 -8.58 -29.68 11.68
C GLY A 100 -7.80 -28.36 11.74
N ARG A 101 -8.28 -27.28 11.11
CA ARG A 101 -7.58 -25.98 11.06
C ARG A 101 -7.64 -25.18 12.35
N MET A 102 -8.65 -25.40 13.20
CA MET A 102 -8.79 -24.70 14.48
C MET A 102 -7.57 -24.85 15.39
N SER A 103 -6.81 -25.94 15.26
CA SER A 103 -5.55 -26.12 15.99
C SER A 103 -4.50 -25.04 15.69
N PHE A 104 -4.39 -24.62 14.42
CA PHE A 104 -3.51 -23.52 14.03
C PHE A 104 -3.98 -22.19 14.59
N TRP A 105 -5.28 -21.88 14.50
CA TRP A 105 -5.82 -20.64 15.04
C TRP A 105 -5.64 -20.52 16.55
N ARG A 106 -5.85 -21.61 17.31
CA ARG A 106 -5.56 -21.65 18.74
C ARG A 106 -4.08 -21.41 19.03
N ALA A 107 -3.18 -22.00 18.24
CA ALA A 107 -1.75 -21.75 18.37
C ALA A 107 -1.35 -20.30 18.02
N CYS A 108 -1.97 -19.68 17.00
CA CYS A 108 -1.78 -18.26 16.70
C CYS A 108 -2.15 -17.38 17.90
N VAL A 109 -3.32 -17.63 18.51
CA VAL A 109 -3.78 -16.86 19.67
C VAL A 109 -2.87 -17.08 20.88
N GLN A 110 -2.41 -18.31 21.11
CA GLN A 110 -1.42 -18.60 22.15
C GLN A 110 -0.12 -17.79 21.95
N LEU A 111 0.45 -17.82 20.74
CA LEU A 111 1.66 -17.06 20.42
C LEU A 111 1.45 -15.55 20.57
N TYR A 112 0.27 -15.05 20.18
CA TYR A 112 -0.12 -13.66 20.39
C TYR A 112 -0.15 -13.30 21.89
N ASN A 113 -0.72 -14.16 22.74
CA ASN A 113 -0.76 -13.95 24.19
C ASN A 113 0.64 -14.00 24.83
N GLU A 114 1.54 -14.81 24.28
CA GLU A 114 2.96 -14.88 24.65
C GLU A 114 3.79 -13.69 24.10
N SER A 115 3.16 -12.71 23.42
CA SER A 115 3.83 -11.59 22.74
C SER A 115 4.80 -11.99 21.62
N ARG A 116 4.66 -13.21 21.08
CA ARG A 116 5.43 -13.73 19.94
C ARG A 116 4.70 -13.41 18.64
N TYR A 117 4.62 -12.12 18.35
CA TYR A 117 3.75 -11.60 17.28
C TYR A 117 4.20 -12.00 15.87
N ASP A 118 5.50 -12.08 15.64
CA ASP A 118 6.09 -12.55 14.39
C ASP A 118 5.70 -14.00 14.08
N GLU A 119 5.86 -14.90 15.04
CA GLU A 119 5.51 -16.31 14.88
C GLU A 119 4.00 -16.50 14.73
N SER A 120 3.20 -15.77 15.51
CA SER A 120 1.75 -15.74 15.37
C SER A 120 1.33 -15.30 13.97
N LEU A 121 1.97 -14.26 13.43
CA LEU A 121 1.65 -13.74 12.09
C LEU A 121 2.02 -14.76 11.01
N VAL A 122 3.24 -15.29 11.05
CA VAL A 122 3.72 -16.31 10.10
C VAL A 122 2.80 -17.53 10.10
N LEU A 123 2.32 -17.97 11.27
CA LEU A 123 1.40 -19.10 11.38
C LEU A 123 -0.01 -18.77 10.87
N ALA A 124 -0.48 -17.52 11.05
CA ALA A 124 -1.80 -17.07 10.63
C ALA A 124 -1.92 -16.90 9.11
N LEU A 125 -0.87 -16.47 8.42
CA LEU A 125 -0.90 -16.15 6.98
C LEU A 125 -1.46 -17.30 6.10
N PRO A 126 -0.98 -18.55 6.21
CA PRO A 126 -1.55 -19.66 5.44
C PRO A 126 -3.01 -19.94 5.77
N GLN A 127 -3.44 -19.66 7.02
CA GLN A 127 -4.82 -19.88 7.44
C GLN A 127 -5.76 -18.80 6.88
N VAL A 128 -5.30 -17.55 6.83
CA VAL A 128 -6.02 -16.44 6.17
C VAL A 128 -6.22 -16.79 4.69
N GLU A 129 -5.15 -17.23 4.00
CA GLU A 129 -5.23 -17.64 2.60
C GLU A 129 -6.22 -18.79 2.41
N CYS A 130 -6.23 -19.77 3.31
CA CYS A 130 -7.19 -20.87 3.27
C CYS A 130 -8.64 -20.38 3.42
N VAL A 131 -8.93 -19.51 4.39
CA VAL A 131 -10.28 -18.95 4.61
C VAL A 131 -10.78 -18.20 3.37
N LEU A 132 -9.92 -17.35 2.79
CA LEU A 132 -10.25 -16.60 1.58
C LEU A 132 -10.42 -17.53 0.37
N ARG A 133 -9.61 -18.59 0.26
CA ARG A 133 -9.73 -19.58 -0.81
C ARG A 133 -11.05 -20.35 -0.73
N VAL A 134 -11.48 -20.77 0.47
CA VAL A 134 -12.80 -21.39 0.67
C VAL A 134 -13.90 -20.45 0.15
N LEU A 135 -13.89 -19.19 0.59
CA LEU A 135 -14.87 -18.21 0.16
C LEU A 135 -14.82 -17.93 -1.34
N PHE A 136 -13.63 -17.80 -1.93
CA PHE A 136 -13.42 -17.62 -3.37
C PHE A 136 -14.01 -18.77 -4.18
N THR A 137 -13.73 -20.02 -3.78
CA THR A 137 -14.24 -21.19 -4.51
C THR A 137 -15.75 -21.33 -4.42
N ALA A 138 -16.35 -20.95 -3.29
CA ALA A 138 -17.79 -20.89 -3.13
C ALA A 138 -18.41 -19.76 -3.97
N ALA A 139 -17.82 -18.56 -3.94
CA ALA A 139 -18.32 -17.38 -4.66
C ALA A 139 -18.26 -17.55 -6.19
N ASN A 140 -17.23 -18.22 -6.70
CA ASN A 140 -17.01 -18.43 -8.13
C ASN A 140 -17.45 -19.83 -8.62
N ASP A 141 -18.20 -20.59 -7.81
CA ASP A 141 -18.71 -21.94 -8.13
C ASP A 141 -17.62 -22.88 -8.70
N CYS A 142 -16.46 -22.93 -8.02
CA CYS A 142 -15.32 -23.72 -8.47
C CYS A 142 -14.73 -24.59 -7.34
N PRO A 143 -15.52 -25.49 -6.71
CA PRO A 143 -15.10 -26.27 -5.55
C PRO A 143 -13.87 -27.15 -5.80
N ARG A 144 -13.69 -27.62 -7.04
CA ARG A 144 -12.50 -28.38 -7.45
C ARG A 144 -11.20 -27.64 -7.13
N ARG A 145 -11.20 -26.30 -7.16
CA ARG A 145 -10.01 -25.45 -7.01
C ARG A 145 -9.57 -25.20 -5.55
N LEU A 146 -10.30 -25.78 -4.59
CA LEU A 146 -10.04 -25.57 -3.17
C LEU A 146 -8.79 -26.28 -2.67
N LEU A 147 -8.59 -27.53 -3.11
CA LEU A 147 -7.49 -28.40 -2.68
C LEU A 147 -6.67 -28.97 -3.85
N THR A 148 -6.98 -28.62 -5.10
CA THR A 148 -6.27 -29.20 -6.24
C THR A 148 -4.91 -28.54 -6.46
N ALA A 149 -3.89 -29.37 -6.37
CA ALA A 149 -2.64 -29.25 -7.12
C ALA A 149 -2.77 -30.20 -8.31
N GLU A 150 -3.39 -29.81 -9.42
CA GLU A 150 -3.33 -30.69 -10.59
C GLU A 150 -1.94 -30.58 -11.20
N MET A 151 -1.40 -31.68 -11.74
CA MET A 151 -0.05 -31.70 -12.36
C MET A 151 0.13 -30.67 -13.49
N SER A 152 -0.98 -30.12 -14.01
CA SER A 152 -1.07 -29.14 -15.09
C SER A 152 -1.58 -27.76 -14.67
N THR A 153 -2.05 -27.56 -13.43
CA THR A 153 -2.60 -26.27 -12.97
C THR A 153 -1.92 -25.81 -11.69
N LEU A 154 -1.56 -24.52 -11.65
CA LEU A 154 -0.97 -23.90 -10.46
C LEU A 154 -2.01 -23.84 -9.33
N TYR A 155 -1.52 -23.86 -8.08
CA TYR A 155 -2.37 -23.67 -6.91
C TYR A 155 -3.14 -22.35 -7.00
N THR A 156 -4.39 -22.33 -6.52
CA THR A 156 -5.14 -21.08 -6.31
C THR A 156 -4.46 -20.29 -5.19
N THR A 157 -3.57 -19.37 -5.57
CA THR A 157 -2.80 -18.52 -4.65
C THR A 157 -3.61 -17.33 -4.18
N LEU A 158 -3.12 -16.67 -3.12
CA LEU A 158 -3.69 -15.40 -2.66
C LEU A 158 -3.77 -14.33 -3.76
N ASP A 159 -2.79 -14.28 -4.66
CA ASP A 159 -2.75 -13.34 -5.78
C ASP A 159 -3.95 -13.54 -6.71
N GLU A 160 -4.30 -14.80 -6.99
CA GLU A 160 -5.48 -15.11 -7.81
C GLU A 160 -6.78 -14.85 -7.05
N VAL A 161 -6.82 -15.20 -5.76
CA VAL A 161 -7.99 -14.96 -4.90
C VAL A 161 -8.35 -13.48 -4.86
N LEU A 162 -7.37 -12.59 -4.87
CA LEU A 162 -7.54 -11.14 -4.83
C LEU A 162 -7.53 -10.47 -6.23
N ALA A 163 -7.37 -11.24 -7.30
CA ALA A 163 -7.38 -10.72 -8.66
C ALA A 163 -8.78 -10.23 -9.08
N GLU A 164 -8.82 -9.27 -10.00
CA GLU A 164 -10.07 -8.76 -10.58
C GLU A 164 -10.80 -9.81 -11.42
N PHE A 165 -10.03 -10.61 -12.16
CA PHE A 165 -10.52 -11.68 -13.01
C PHE A 165 -9.93 -13.02 -12.59
N THR A 166 -10.71 -14.08 -12.73
CA THR A 166 -10.22 -15.45 -12.58
C THR A 166 -9.38 -15.84 -13.80
N ASN A 167 -8.65 -16.96 -13.71
CA ASN A 167 -7.88 -17.51 -14.84
C ASN A 167 -8.74 -17.80 -16.08
N ASP A 168 -10.05 -18.00 -15.92
CA ASP A 168 -10.99 -18.23 -17.02
C ASP A 168 -11.53 -16.90 -17.61
N CYS A 169 -10.90 -15.76 -17.28
CA CYS A 169 -11.29 -14.40 -17.68
C CYS A 169 -12.71 -13.99 -17.23
N THR A 170 -13.26 -14.66 -16.22
CA THR A 170 -14.53 -14.25 -15.60
C THR A 170 -14.27 -13.29 -14.44
N CYS A 171 -15.20 -12.37 -14.20
CA CYS A 171 -15.10 -11.44 -13.07
C CYS A 171 -15.11 -12.21 -11.75
N ASN A 172 -14.15 -11.91 -10.87
CA ASN A 172 -14.04 -12.57 -9.57
C ASN A 172 -15.20 -12.17 -8.65
N ALA A 173 -16.10 -13.11 -8.39
CA ALA A 173 -17.29 -12.88 -7.58
C ALA A 173 -16.99 -12.67 -6.08
N LEU A 174 -15.76 -12.93 -5.61
CA LEU A 174 -15.37 -12.75 -4.21
C LEU A 174 -15.59 -11.31 -3.74
N ARG A 175 -15.23 -10.32 -4.56
CA ARG A 175 -15.42 -8.89 -4.24
C ARG A 175 -16.89 -8.57 -3.99
N LYS A 176 -17.80 -9.16 -4.77
CA LYS A 176 -19.25 -8.99 -4.57
C LYS A 176 -19.74 -9.61 -3.26
N VAL A 177 -19.17 -10.74 -2.83
CA VAL A 177 -19.55 -11.43 -1.58
C VAL A 177 -19.04 -10.68 -0.35
N LEU A 178 -17.79 -10.20 -0.38
CA LEU A 178 -17.21 -9.42 0.72
C LEU A 178 -17.76 -7.99 0.79
N GLY A 179 -18.07 -7.40 -0.37
CA GLY A 179 -18.28 -5.95 -0.51
C GLY A 179 -16.95 -5.23 -0.70
N ASP A 180 -16.99 -4.06 -1.35
CA ASP A 180 -15.78 -3.33 -1.74
C ASP A 180 -14.92 -2.96 -0.54
N SER A 181 -15.48 -2.31 0.47
CA SER A 181 -14.76 -1.89 1.67
C SER A 181 -14.05 -3.04 2.38
N HIS A 182 -14.73 -4.18 2.55
CA HIS A 182 -14.13 -5.35 3.20
C HIS A 182 -13.03 -5.97 2.33
N PHE A 183 -13.23 -6.01 1.02
CA PHE A 183 -12.22 -6.50 0.08
C PHE A 183 -10.95 -5.64 0.09
N GLU A 184 -11.10 -4.31 0.23
CA GLU A 184 -9.97 -3.37 0.32
C GLU A 184 -9.05 -3.65 1.52
N ILE A 185 -9.56 -4.20 2.63
CA ILE A 185 -8.72 -4.61 3.78
C ILE A 185 -7.64 -5.61 3.34
N TYR A 186 -8.03 -6.58 2.51
CA TYR A 186 -7.13 -7.62 2.04
C TYR A 186 -6.16 -7.11 0.98
N LEU A 187 -6.59 -6.15 0.14
CA LEU A 187 -5.69 -5.48 -0.78
C LEU A 187 -4.63 -4.65 -0.04
N ASP A 188 -5.00 -3.95 1.03
CA ASP A 188 -4.06 -3.25 1.91
C ASP A 188 -3.04 -4.21 2.52
N LEU A 189 -3.50 -5.32 3.11
CA LEU A 189 -2.62 -6.27 3.78
C LEU A 189 -1.67 -7.01 2.82
N PHE A 190 -2.12 -7.31 1.59
CA PHE A 190 -1.44 -8.28 0.73
C PHE A 190 -1.03 -7.78 -0.64
N ALA A 191 -1.76 -6.85 -1.25
CA ALA A 191 -1.60 -6.54 -2.68
C ALA A 191 -0.98 -5.17 -2.97
N TYR A 192 -1.42 -4.11 -2.28
CA TYR A 192 -0.98 -2.75 -2.64
C TYR A 192 0.52 -2.55 -2.47
N LEU A 193 1.14 -1.91 -3.46
CA LEU A 193 2.59 -1.81 -3.59
C LEU A 193 3.25 -1.11 -2.40
N GLU A 194 2.62 -0.04 -1.91
CA GLU A 194 3.05 0.76 -0.76
C GLU A 194 2.52 0.21 0.58
N GLY A 195 1.68 -0.84 0.52
CA GLY A 195 1.21 -1.55 1.70
C GLY A 195 2.23 -2.55 2.24
N PRO A 196 1.92 -3.19 3.37
CA PRO A 196 2.81 -4.15 4.03
C PRO A 196 3.15 -5.37 3.17
N ARG A 197 2.26 -5.79 2.26
CA ARG A 197 2.43 -6.99 1.41
C ARG A 197 2.94 -8.19 2.22
N LEU A 198 2.22 -8.48 3.31
CA LEU A 198 2.69 -9.34 4.40
C LEU A 198 3.21 -10.69 3.88
N ARG A 199 2.44 -11.33 3.01
CA ARG A 199 2.78 -12.63 2.42
C ARG A 199 4.08 -12.58 1.63
N ASP A 200 4.23 -11.60 0.75
CA ASP A 200 5.39 -11.51 -0.14
C ASP A 200 6.65 -11.16 0.63
N ARG A 201 6.62 -10.12 1.46
CA ARG A 201 7.80 -9.65 2.20
C ARG A 201 8.33 -10.70 3.17
N ILE A 202 7.44 -11.44 3.85
CA ILE A 202 7.83 -12.52 4.76
C ILE A 202 8.38 -13.71 3.98
N SER A 203 7.70 -14.17 2.92
CA SER A 203 8.14 -15.36 2.15
C SER A 203 9.45 -15.15 1.39
N HIS A 204 9.74 -13.91 0.98
CA HIS A 204 11.01 -13.54 0.33
C HIS A 204 12.13 -13.22 1.33
N GLY A 205 11.86 -13.23 2.65
CA GLY A 205 12.85 -12.87 3.67
C GLY A 205 13.26 -11.40 3.65
N GLU A 206 12.41 -10.54 3.08
CA GLU A 206 12.63 -9.09 2.95
C GLU A 206 12.07 -8.32 4.15
N ALA A 207 11.22 -8.94 4.97
CA ALA A 207 10.63 -8.34 6.16
C ALA A 207 11.57 -8.35 7.38
N ASP A 208 11.52 -7.29 8.18
CA ASP A 208 12.07 -7.29 9.53
C ASP A 208 11.05 -7.83 10.53
N LEU A 209 11.17 -9.11 10.90
CA LEU A 209 10.19 -9.77 11.77
C LEU A 209 10.10 -9.12 13.16
N SER A 210 11.20 -8.54 13.68
CA SER A 210 11.19 -7.81 14.95
C SER A 210 10.36 -6.53 14.93
N SER A 211 10.02 -6.01 13.74
CA SER A 211 9.19 -4.81 13.60
C SER A 211 7.69 -5.11 13.72
N ILE A 212 7.29 -6.39 13.74
CA ILE A 212 5.88 -6.81 13.86
C ILE A 212 5.41 -6.58 15.29
N ARG A 213 4.31 -5.83 15.44
CA ARG A 213 3.69 -5.52 16.74
C ARG A 213 2.23 -5.96 16.78
N LYS A 214 1.71 -5.95 18.01
CA LYS A 214 0.33 -6.29 18.38
C LYS A 214 -0.74 -5.68 17.44
N PRO A 215 -0.71 -4.39 17.05
CA PRO A 215 -1.78 -3.80 16.25
C PRO A 215 -2.00 -4.49 14.91
N LEU A 216 -0.93 -4.95 14.24
CA LEU A 216 -1.02 -5.64 12.95
C LEU A 216 -1.80 -6.96 13.06
N LEU A 217 -1.51 -7.72 14.11
CA LEU A 217 -2.19 -8.98 14.37
C LEU A 217 -3.66 -8.77 14.74
N ILE A 218 -3.97 -7.75 15.54
CA ILE A 218 -5.36 -7.40 15.83
C ILE A 218 -6.09 -7.06 14.55
N HIS A 219 -5.49 -6.26 13.67
CA HIS A 219 -6.07 -5.91 12.38
C HIS A 219 -6.34 -7.17 11.52
N LEU A 220 -5.34 -8.05 11.38
CA LEU A 220 -5.47 -9.29 10.62
C LEU A 220 -6.53 -10.24 11.22
N PHE A 221 -6.50 -10.48 12.53
CA PHE A 221 -7.45 -11.35 13.21
C PHE A 221 -8.88 -10.82 13.10
N ASN A 222 -9.08 -9.52 13.30
CA ASN A 222 -10.40 -8.92 13.17
C ASN A 222 -10.91 -8.93 11.72
N ALA A 223 -10.04 -8.73 10.73
CA ALA A 223 -10.41 -8.90 9.32
C ALA A 223 -10.88 -10.33 9.01
N VAL A 224 -10.16 -11.35 9.50
CA VAL A 224 -10.55 -12.77 9.32
C VAL A 224 -11.84 -13.09 10.04
N ALA A 225 -12.01 -12.61 11.28
CA ALA A 225 -13.23 -12.82 12.05
C ALA A 225 -14.44 -12.15 11.38
N ALA A 226 -14.27 -10.95 10.83
CA ALA A 226 -15.29 -10.28 10.05
C ALA A 226 -15.66 -11.11 8.80
N THR A 227 -14.70 -11.69 8.09
CA THR A 227 -14.96 -12.59 6.95
C THR A 227 -15.72 -13.84 7.39
N CYS A 228 -15.28 -14.50 8.46
CA CYS A 228 -15.96 -15.68 9.02
C CYS A 228 -17.40 -15.34 9.41
N ALA A 229 -17.64 -14.14 9.93
CA ALA A 229 -18.96 -13.66 10.31
C ALA A 229 -19.94 -13.48 9.15
N ILE A 230 -19.49 -13.36 7.89
CA ILE A 230 -20.38 -13.26 6.71
C ILE A 230 -21.19 -14.55 6.56
N SER A 231 -20.54 -15.70 6.71
CA SER A 231 -21.19 -17.02 6.66
C SER A 231 -22.12 -17.30 7.84
N LEU A 232 -22.09 -16.45 8.87
CA LEU A 232 -22.85 -16.61 10.12
C LEU A 232 -24.07 -15.69 10.19
N CYS A 233 -24.35 -14.87 9.16
CA CYS A 233 -25.47 -13.94 9.12
C CYS A 233 -26.84 -14.58 9.39
N GLU A 234 -27.01 -15.88 9.11
CA GLU A 234 -28.27 -16.62 9.34
C GLU A 234 -28.40 -17.22 10.74
N ASN A 235 -27.33 -17.21 11.56
CA ASN A 235 -27.34 -17.78 12.91
C ASN A 235 -27.75 -16.74 13.97
N HIS A 236 -29.02 -16.76 14.38
CA HIS A 236 -29.58 -15.84 15.38
C HIS A 236 -28.82 -15.82 16.72
N LYS A 237 -28.20 -16.93 17.16
CA LYS A 237 -27.46 -17.00 18.43
C LYS A 237 -26.15 -16.19 18.46
N LEU A 238 -25.57 -15.90 17.29
CA LEU A 238 -24.32 -15.14 17.18
C LEU A 238 -24.57 -13.66 16.88
N GLN A 239 -25.76 -13.29 16.40
CA GLN A 239 -26.13 -11.89 16.14
C GLN A 239 -26.15 -11.00 17.40
N GLU A 240 -26.31 -11.59 18.60
CA GLU A 240 -26.29 -10.87 19.87
C GLU A 240 -24.88 -10.50 20.36
N CYS A 241 -23.82 -10.96 19.70
CA CYS A 241 -22.45 -10.61 20.07
C CYS A 241 -22.13 -9.17 19.63
N SER A 242 -22.01 -8.24 20.59
CA SER A 242 -21.67 -6.84 20.33
C SER A 242 -20.39 -6.66 19.49
N THR A 243 -19.40 -7.54 19.68
CA THR A 243 -18.15 -7.54 18.92
C THR A 243 -18.37 -7.79 17.42
N LEU A 244 -19.29 -8.68 17.05
CA LEU A 244 -19.58 -8.98 15.63
C LEU A 244 -20.20 -7.79 14.90
N GLY A 245 -21.07 -7.03 15.58
CA GLY A 245 -21.63 -5.79 15.04
C GLY A 245 -20.54 -4.76 14.75
N SER A 246 -19.61 -4.57 15.69
CA SER A 246 -18.46 -3.66 15.50
C SER A 246 -17.52 -4.11 14.38
N LEU A 247 -17.21 -5.40 14.28
CA LEU A 247 -16.38 -5.94 13.20
C LEU A 247 -17.00 -5.69 11.82
N ARG A 248 -18.31 -5.95 11.68
CA ARG A 248 -19.04 -5.68 10.43
C ARG A 248 -19.10 -4.19 10.11
N SER A 249 -19.34 -3.35 11.13
CA SER A 249 -19.35 -1.90 10.94
C SER A 249 -18.04 -1.41 10.34
N VAL A 250 -16.90 -1.83 10.91
CA VAL A 250 -15.57 -1.47 10.39
C VAL A 250 -15.37 -2.02 8.99
N ALA A 251 -15.70 -3.29 8.75
CA ALA A 251 -15.58 -3.92 7.44
C ALA A 251 -16.34 -3.17 6.33
N VAL A 252 -17.55 -2.67 6.61
CA VAL A 252 -18.38 -1.95 5.64
C VAL A 252 -17.93 -0.50 5.45
N SER A 253 -17.40 0.15 6.50
CA SER A 253 -16.93 1.54 6.43
C SER A 253 -15.42 1.67 6.16
N TYR A 254 -14.72 0.58 5.92
CA TYR A 254 -13.29 0.58 5.68
C TYR A 254 -12.92 1.35 4.41
N HIS A 255 -11.85 2.12 4.50
CA HIS A 255 -11.24 2.80 3.37
C HIS A 255 -9.79 2.35 3.31
N SER A 256 -9.32 1.96 2.13
CA SER A 256 -7.91 1.59 1.97
C SER A 256 -6.98 2.75 2.41
N HIS A 257 -5.81 2.40 2.89
CA HIS A 257 -4.74 3.33 3.25
C HIS A 257 -3.63 3.34 2.21
N PHE A 258 -3.51 2.25 1.44
CA PHE A 258 -2.41 2.04 0.49
C PHE A 258 -2.85 1.99 -0.97
N HIS A 259 -4.15 2.20 -1.27
CA HIS A 259 -4.62 2.32 -2.64
C HIS A 259 -3.92 3.50 -3.33
N PRO A 260 -3.39 3.32 -4.56
CA PRO A 260 -2.64 4.36 -5.28
C PRO A 260 -3.37 5.72 -5.37
N ILE A 261 -4.66 5.72 -5.71
CA ILE A 261 -5.49 6.93 -5.77
C ILE A 261 -5.62 7.64 -4.40
N GLN A 262 -5.77 6.90 -3.30
CA GLN A 262 -5.89 7.51 -1.97
C GLN A 262 -4.55 8.08 -1.50
N LEU A 263 -3.46 7.36 -1.73
CA LEU A 263 -2.11 7.87 -1.47
C LEU A 263 -1.82 9.13 -2.29
N LEU A 264 -2.23 9.13 -3.56
CA LEU A 264 -2.10 10.29 -4.42
C LEU A 264 -2.95 11.46 -3.92
N ARG A 265 -4.21 11.21 -3.53
CA ARG A 265 -5.08 12.23 -2.94
C ARG A 265 -4.44 12.83 -1.69
N LYS A 266 -3.92 12.01 -0.78
CA LYS A 266 -3.22 12.48 0.43
C LYS A 266 -2.00 13.32 0.09
N LYS A 267 -1.17 12.87 -0.86
CA LYS A 267 -0.01 13.64 -1.33
C LYS A 267 -0.42 14.98 -1.95
N VAL A 268 -1.48 15.00 -2.76
CA VAL A 268 -2.02 16.23 -3.36
C VAL A 268 -2.51 17.20 -2.28
N LEU A 269 -3.33 16.73 -1.33
CA LEU A 269 -3.83 17.56 -0.23
C LEU A 269 -2.70 18.15 0.61
N ASN A 270 -1.73 17.32 1.02
CA ASN A 270 -0.55 17.79 1.76
C ASN A 270 0.26 18.83 0.95
N THR A 271 0.34 18.67 -0.37
CA THR A 271 1.02 19.65 -1.23
C THR A 271 0.25 20.97 -1.30
N ILE A 272 -1.09 20.92 -1.38
CA ILE A 272 -1.94 22.12 -1.33
C ILE A 272 -1.74 22.85 0.01
N GLU A 273 -1.79 22.14 1.13
CA GLU A 273 -1.56 22.71 2.46
C GLU A 273 -0.17 23.35 2.57
N ALA A 274 0.87 22.68 2.07
CA ALA A 274 2.22 23.22 2.04
C ALA A 274 2.29 24.51 1.18
N LEU A 275 1.64 24.53 0.02
CA LEU A 275 1.59 25.73 -0.85
C LEU A 275 0.80 26.89 -0.24
N ASN A 276 -0.27 26.61 0.50
CA ASN A 276 -1.03 27.63 1.22
C ASN A 276 -0.19 28.23 2.36
N SER A 277 0.58 27.40 3.07
CA SER A 277 1.52 27.90 4.10
C SER A 277 2.61 28.82 3.51
N TRP A 278 3.02 28.59 2.26
CA TRP A 278 3.91 29.50 1.52
C TRP A 278 3.25 30.85 1.23
N GLU A 279 1.96 30.88 0.90
CA GLU A 279 1.23 32.12 0.67
C GLU A 279 1.14 32.97 1.94
N GLU A 280 0.90 32.36 3.10
CA GLU A 280 0.92 33.05 4.38
C GLU A 280 2.28 33.68 4.68
N LEU A 281 3.39 32.99 4.36
CA LEU A 281 4.75 33.52 4.50
C LEU A 281 5.01 34.71 3.57
N ILE A 282 4.60 34.62 2.30
CA ILE A 282 4.76 35.71 1.31
C ILE A 282 3.91 36.93 1.72
N VAL A 283 2.69 36.72 2.19
CA VAL A 283 1.79 37.81 2.65
C VAL A 283 2.35 38.49 3.90
N GLN A 284 2.96 37.74 4.83
CA GLN A 284 3.65 38.30 6.00
C GLN A 284 4.88 39.14 5.61
N GLU A 285 5.62 38.75 4.56
CA GLU A 285 6.71 39.56 4.01
C GLU A 285 6.20 40.87 3.40
N ASN A 286 5.10 40.81 2.63
CA ASN A 286 4.54 41.97 1.94
C ASN A 286 3.79 42.95 2.87
N LEU A 287 3.17 42.47 3.95
CA LEU A 287 2.50 43.33 4.96
C LEU A 287 3.49 44.12 5.83
N GLY A 288 4.78 43.79 5.80
CA GLY A 288 5.85 44.62 6.36
C GLY A 288 6.14 45.89 5.56
N ASP A 289 5.47 46.12 4.43
CA ASP A 289 5.84 47.14 3.44
C ASP A 289 4.80 48.27 3.28
N SER A 290 4.12 48.66 4.37
CA SER A 290 3.29 49.86 4.38
C SER A 290 3.73 50.84 5.48
N SER A 291 4.60 51.77 5.06
CA SER A 291 5.05 53.03 5.69
C SER A 291 6.43 53.05 6.37
N VAL A 292 7.34 53.76 5.68
CA VAL A 292 8.49 54.56 6.16
C VAL A 292 9.64 53.86 6.92
N HIS A 293 10.82 54.01 6.32
CA HIS A 293 12.19 53.85 6.82
C HIS A 293 12.66 52.46 7.28
N CYS A 294 13.64 51.97 6.50
CA CYS A 294 14.60 50.90 6.78
C CYS A 294 14.57 50.32 8.21
N ASP A 295 13.95 49.15 8.34
CA ASP A 295 14.60 48.00 8.98
C ASP A 295 14.17 46.71 8.27
N PRO A 296 15.04 46.04 7.50
CA PRO A 296 14.65 44.96 6.60
C PRO A 296 14.58 43.62 7.34
N LEU A 297 13.45 42.92 7.20
CA LEU A 297 13.09 41.64 7.84
C LEU A 297 13.02 41.70 9.37
N GLY A 298 11.83 41.42 9.93
CA GLY A 298 11.68 41.14 11.35
C GLY A 298 12.69 40.10 11.84
N ASP A 299 13.38 40.43 12.94
CA ASP A 299 14.48 39.68 13.56
C ASP A 299 14.29 38.14 13.62
N PRO A 300 13.08 37.58 13.85
CA PRO A 300 12.89 36.12 13.93
C PRO A 300 13.04 35.38 12.59
N ALA A 301 12.43 35.88 11.51
CA ALA A 301 12.47 35.23 10.19
C ALA A 301 13.87 35.37 9.57
N LYS A 302 14.50 36.53 9.75
CA LYS A 302 15.90 36.77 9.37
C LYS A 302 16.85 35.88 10.15
N ARG A 303 16.65 35.70 11.47
CA ARG A 303 17.42 34.75 12.27
C ARG A 303 17.22 33.32 11.83
N CYS A 304 15.99 32.88 11.54
CA CYS A 304 15.73 31.53 11.05
C CYS A 304 16.38 31.30 9.69
N ILE A 305 16.28 32.26 8.76
CA ILE A 305 16.93 32.19 7.44
C ILE A 305 18.45 32.23 7.58
N LEU A 306 19.02 33.13 8.38
CA LEU A 306 20.47 33.17 8.67
C LEU A 306 20.94 31.92 9.42
N LEU A 307 20.14 31.33 10.30
CA LEU A 307 20.38 30.03 10.93
C LEU A 307 20.34 28.92 9.89
N LEU A 308 19.39 28.95 8.95
CA LEU A 308 19.32 27.96 7.88
C LEU A 308 20.53 28.06 6.94
N MET A 309 20.89 29.28 6.55
CA MET A 309 22.05 29.58 5.71
C MET A 309 23.36 29.21 6.43
N SER A 310 23.51 29.53 7.72
CA SER A 310 24.74 29.25 8.48
C SER A 310 24.87 27.80 8.95
N LYS A 311 23.76 27.12 9.26
CA LYS A 311 23.74 25.76 9.79
C LYS A 311 23.63 24.70 8.70
N PHE A 312 23.04 25.02 7.54
CA PHE A 312 22.83 24.08 6.43
C PHE A 312 23.46 24.53 5.10
N ASP A 313 24.27 25.59 5.08
CA ASP A 313 24.98 26.11 3.88
C ASP A 313 24.05 26.42 2.69
N ILE A 314 22.84 26.91 2.98
CA ILE A 314 21.83 27.25 1.97
C ILE A 314 22.09 28.67 1.44
N ARG A 315 22.02 28.87 0.11
CA ARG A 315 22.21 30.16 -0.57
C ARG A 315 20.90 30.55 -1.22
N LEU A 316 20.14 31.40 -0.55
CA LEU A 316 18.89 31.91 -1.10
C LEU A 316 19.17 33.04 -2.12
N PRO A 317 18.32 33.21 -3.15
CA PRO A 317 18.48 34.29 -4.11
C PRO A 317 18.32 35.67 -3.45
N VAL A 318 19.02 36.67 -4.00
CA VAL A 318 19.15 38.04 -3.44
C VAL A 318 17.82 38.81 -3.44
N GLN A 319 16.89 38.43 -4.31
CA GLN A 319 15.47 38.75 -4.22
C GLN A 319 14.77 37.42 -3.95
N LEU A 320 13.96 37.32 -2.89
CA LEU A 320 13.19 36.10 -2.64
C LEU A 320 12.19 35.90 -3.79
N SER A 321 12.59 35.14 -4.82
CA SER A 321 11.73 34.71 -5.93
C SER A 321 10.71 33.65 -5.51
N LEU A 322 10.28 33.66 -4.25
CA LEU A 322 9.26 32.78 -3.70
C LEU A 322 7.98 32.76 -4.55
N PRO A 323 7.51 33.89 -5.12
CA PRO A 323 6.33 33.87 -5.99
C PRO A 323 6.51 32.98 -7.22
N VAL A 324 7.66 33.06 -7.91
CA VAL A 324 7.95 32.28 -9.13
C VAL A 324 8.05 30.78 -8.81
N LEU A 325 8.70 30.43 -7.69
CA LEU A 325 8.78 29.04 -7.22
C LEU A 325 7.39 28.49 -6.88
N ARG A 326 6.56 29.29 -6.21
CA ARG A 326 5.16 28.94 -5.88
C ARG A 326 4.33 28.74 -7.14
N GLU A 327 4.42 29.65 -8.10
CA GLU A 327 3.68 29.57 -9.36
C GLU A 327 4.05 28.31 -10.15
N GLY A 328 5.35 28.01 -10.28
CA GLY A 328 5.81 26.79 -10.94
C GLY A 328 5.30 25.51 -10.27
N ALA A 329 5.36 25.44 -8.93
CA ALA A 329 4.84 24.30 -8.17
C ALA A 329 3.30 24.19 -8.25
N THR A 330 2.59 25.33 -8.19
CA THR A 330 1.13 25.40 -8.29
C THR A 330 0.65 24.94 -9.65
N LEU A 331 1.33 25.36 -10.72
CA LEU A 331 1.03 24.93 -12.09
C LEU A 331 1.22 23.42 -12.25
N ALA A 332 2.33 22.87 -11.76
CA ALA A 332 2.58 21.43 -11.81
C ALA A 332 1.48 20.66 -11.07
N LEU A 333 1.07 21.12 -9.89
CA LEU A 333 -0.02 20.52 -9.12
C LEU A 333 -1.37 20.63 -9.85
N TRP A 334 -1.67 21.79 -10.43
CA TRP A 334 -2.88 22.01 -11.21
C TRP A 334 -2.97 21.06 -12.41
N ILE A 335 -1.87 20.91 -13.16
CA ILE A 335 -1.79 19.96 -14.29
C ILE A 335 -2.11 18.54 -13.81
N VAL A 336 -1.52 18.10 -12.69
CA VAL A 336 -1.78 16.77 -12.11
C VAL A 336 -3.25 16.62 -11.71
N CYS A 337 -3.83 17.59 -11.00
CA CYS A 337 -5.23 17.57 -10.57
C CYS A 337 -6.20 17.53 -11.77
N CYS A 338 -5.94 18.30 -12.82
CA CYS A 338 -6.72 18.29 -14.04
C CYS A 338 -6.68 16.92 -14.74
N CYS A 339 -5.51 16.28 -14.79
CA CYS A 339 -5.36 14.93 -15.34
C CYS A 339 -6.13 13.89 -14.51
N LEU A 340 -6.06 13.97 -13.17
CA LEU A 340 -6.75 13.04 -12.28
C LEU A 340 -8.28 13.16 -12.39
N ARG A 341 -8.81 14.39 -12.45
CA ARG A 341 -10.26 14.62 -12.55
C ARG A 341 -10.86 14.00 -13.81
N ARG A 342 -10.07 13.83 -14.87
CA ARG A 342 -10.52 13.26 -16.16
C ARG A 342 -9.78 11.97 -16.53
N ILE A 343 -9.25 11.25 -15.55
CA ILE A 343 -8.53 9.98 -15.78
C ILE A 343 -9.38 8.94 -16.53
N ASN A 344 -10.69 8.91 -16.29
CA ASN A 344 -11.62 7.99 -16.96
C ASN A 344 -11.90 8.39 -18.42
N ASP A 345 -11.82 9.69 -18.73
CA ASP A 345 -12.08 10.23 -20.05
C ASP A 345 -10.85 10.11 -20.97
N MET A 346 -9.69 9.72 -20.42
CA MET A 346 -8.45 9.47 -21.17
C MET A 346 -8.64 8.45 -22.31
N THR A 347 -9.56 7.50 -22.12
CA THR A 347 -9.92 6.48 -23.11
C THR A 347 -10.66 7.05 -24.33
N THR A 348 -11.16 8.28 -24.24
CA THR A 348 -11.92 8.97 -25.29
C THR A 348 -11.06 9.94 -26.11
N LEU A 349 -9.79 10.12 -25.75
CA LEU A 349 -8.86 11.00 -26.46
C LEU A 349 -8.43 10.39 -27.81
N ASP A 350 -8.34 11.22 -28.83
CA ASP A 350 -7.69 10.83 -30.08
C ASP A 350 -6.16 10.67 -29.89
N THR A 351 -5.49 10.02 -30.85
CA THR A 351 -4.04 9.75 -30.78
C THR A 351 -3.21 11.02 -30.58
N LEU A 352 -3.58 12.12 -31.24
CA LEU A 352 -2.84 13.39 -31.17
C LEU A 352 -3.03 14.06 -29.79
N GLN A 353 -4.25 14.05 -29.26
CA GLN A 353 -4.56 14.53 -27.92
C GLN A 353 -3.83 13.71 -26.87
N TYR A 354 -3.86 12.38 -26.97
CA TYR A 354 -3.13 11.50 -26.06
C TYR A 354 -1.63 11.77 -26.07
N GLU A 355 -1.01 11.89 -27.25
CA GLU A 355 0.42 12.22 -27.36
C GLU A 355 0.79 13.57 -26.75
N LYS A 356 -0.03 14.61 -26.99
CA LYS A 356 0.16 15.94 -26.39
C LYS A 356 0.06 15.88 -24.86
N LEU A 357 -0.89 15.12 -24.32
CA LEU A 357 -1.05 14.96 -22.88
C LEU A 357 0.10 14.18 -22.25
N VAL A 358 0.55 13.09 -22.88
CA VAL A 358 1.73 12.34 -22.43
C VAL A 358 2.97 13.24 -22.45
N ARG A 359 3.12 14.10 -23.46
CA ARG A 359 4.22 15.07 -23.51
C ARG A 359 4.14 16.06 -22.36
N LEU A 360 2.96 16.62 -22.09
CA LEU A 360 2.74 17.53 -20.96
C LEU A 360 3.11 16.86 -19.63
N LEU A 361 2.57 15.66 -19.36
CA LEU A 361 2.86 14.89 -18.14
C LEU A 361 4.35 14.57 -17.99
N LYS A 362 5.03 14.18 -19.08
CA LYS A 362 6.50 13.96 -19.07
C LYS A 362 7.26 15.24 -18.73
N THR A 363 6.85 16.38 -19.28
CA THR A 363 7.49 17.66 -18.97
C THR A 363 7.23 18.12 -17.53
N THR A 364 6.02 17.92 -17.00
CA THR A 364 5.68 18.21 -15.60
C THR A 364 6.43 17.27 -14.65
N LEU A 365 6.58 15.99 -14.98
CA LEU A 365 7.38 15.05 -14.18
C LEU A 365 8.85 15.49 -14.14
N LYS A 366 9.44 15.78 -15.31
CA LYS A 366 10.82 16.27 -15.41
C LYS A 366 11.02 17.58 -14.64
N PHE A 367 10.04 18.49 -14.71
CA PHE A 367 10.02 19.71 -13.90
C PHE A 367 10.09 19.36 -12.41
N SER A 368 9.19 18.52 -11.90
CA SER A 368 9.13 18.15 -10.48
C SER A 368 10.42 17.49 -9.97
N GLU A 369 11.01 16.58 -10.76
CA GLU A 369 12.30 15.94 -10.42
C GLU A 369 13.45 16.95 -10.34
N ASN A 370 13.53 17.84 -11.32
CA ASN A 370 14.55 18.90 -11.35
C ASN A 370 14.33 19.93 -10.24
N PHE A 371 13.07 20.30 -9.97
CA PHE A 371 12.69 21.22 -8.90
C PHE A 371 13.17 20.68 -7.55
N GLY A 372 12.84 19.43 -7.21
CA GLY A 372 13.33 18.78 -5.98
C GLY A 372 14.86 18.66 -5.93
N THR A 373 15.50 18.38 -7.07
CA THR A 373 16.95 18.25 -7.16
C THR A 373 17.68 19.59 -6.95
N LEU A 374 17.21 20.66 -7.57
CA LEU A 374 17.84 22.00 -7.49
C LEU A 374 17.62 22.64 -6.12
N THR A 375 16.48 22.37 -5.48
CA THR A 375 16.12 22.86 -4.13
C THR A 375 16.69 22.02 -2.99
N SER A 376 17.31 20.87 -3.31
CA SER A 376 17.97 20.03 -2.29
C SER A 376 19.14 20.76 -1.63
N SER A 377 19.37 20.51 -0.35
CA SER A 377 20.47 21.11 0.41
C SER A 377 21.85 20.80 -0.18
N SER A 378 22.00 19.67 -0.88
CA SER A 378 23.26 19.28 -1.51
C SER A 378 23.58 20.05 -2.79
N LYS A 379 22.56 20.50 -3.54
CA LYS A 379 22.77 21.27 -4.77
C LYS A 379 22.58 22.76 -4.58
N ASN A 380 21.51 23.17 -3.92
CA ASN A 380 21.28 24.56 -3.51
C ASN A 380 21.35 25.56 -4.68
N ARG A 381 20.78 25.20 -5.84
CA ARG A 381 20.81 25.97 -7.10
C ARG A 381 19.48 26.68 -7.34
N TRP A 382 19.17 27.67 -6.51
CA TRP A 382 17.86 28.34 -6.50
C TRP A 382 17.60 29.25 -7.70
N ASP A 383 18.63 29.94 -8.22
CA ASP A 383 18.48 30.80 -9.41
C ASP A 383 18.07 29.98 -10.65
N GLU A 384 18.68 28.81 -10.83
CA GLU A 384 18.31 27.88 -11.89
C GLU A 384 16.94 27.26 -11.68
N CYS A 385 16.54 27.08 -10.42
CA CYS A 385 15.19 26.63 -10.09
C CYS A 385 14.14 27.69 -10.49
N CYS A 386 14.44 28.98 -10.29
CA CYS A 386 13.56 30.07 -10.73
C CYS A 386 13.43 30.10 -12.25
N GLN A 387 14.54 29.96 -12.98
CA GLN A 387 14.51 29.86 -14.44
C GLN A 387 13.72 28.63 -14.90
N LEU A 388 13.91 27.48 -14.24
CA LEU A 388 13.16 26.25 -14.51
C LEU A 388 11.64 26.47 -14.33
N CYS A 389 11.22 27.22 -13.31
CA CYS A 389 9.81 27.58 -13.10
C CYS A 389 9.26 28.45 -14.23
N CYS A 390 10.01 29.46 -14.68
CA CYS A 390 9.64 30.28 -15.83
C CYS A 390 9.50 29.43 -17.11
N ASP A 391 10.48 28.57 -17.39
CA ASP A 391 10.47 27.68 -18.54
C ASP A 391 9.28 26.70 -18.50
N HIS A 392 8.93 26.22 -17.30
CA HIS A 392 7.77 25.34 -17.11
C HIS A 392 6.46 26.07 -17.40
N LEU A 393 6.31 27.32 -16.90
CA LEU A 393 5.15 28.16 -17.15
C LEU A 393 4.99 28.45 -18.65
N ASP A 394 6.06 28.88 -19.32
CA ASP A 394 6.07 29.16 -20.75
C ASP A 394 5.70 27.93 -21.58
N ASN A 395 6.27 26.76 -21.25
CA ASN A 395 5.97 25.52 -21.96
C ASN A 395 4.52 25.08 -21.76
N ALA A 396 3.99 25.19 -20.54
CA ALA A 396 2.60 24.89 -20.25
C ALA A 396 1.66 25.86 -20.99
N LEU A 397 1.96 27.16 -20.96
CA LEU A 397 1.20 28.18 -21.69
C LEU A 397 1.20 27.89 -23.19
N ARG A 398 2.34 27.63 -23.83
CA ARG A 398 2.40 27.27 -25.27
C ARG A 398 1.57 26.03 -25.59
N THR A 399 1.68 25.00 -24.75
CA THR A 399 0.93 23.75 -24.92
C THR A 399 -0.58 23.95 -24.78
N LEU A 400 -1.01 24.93 -23.99
CA LEU A 400 -2.42 25.28 -23.74
C LEU A 400 -2.96 26.38 -24.67
N SER A 401 -2.10 27.28 -25.18
CA SER A 401 -2.47 28.48 -25.95
C SER A 401 -2.55 28.24 -27.46
N ASP A 402 -1.86 27.24 -27.99
CA ASP A 402 -2.04 26.82 -29.38
C ASP A 402 -3.51 26.45 -29.55
N GLY A 403 -4.27 27.31 -30.25
CA GLY A 403 -5.75 27.39 -30.33
C GLY A 403 -6.51 26.12 -30.76
N GLN A 404 -5.88 24.96 -30.77
CA GLN A 404 -6.48 23.65 -30.57
C GLN A 404 -6.61 23.32 -29.07
N MET A 405 -7.21 24.24 -28.30
CA MET A 405 -7.82 23.91 -27.02
C MET A 405 -8.90 22.86 -27.28
N SER A 406 -8.54 21.58 -27.36
CA SER A 406 -9.46 20.43 -27.36
C SER A 406 -9.03 19.34 -26.37
N LEU A 407 -7.78 19.37 -25.88
CA LEU A 407 -7.41 18.54 -24.74
C LEU A 407 -8.23 18.94 -23.51
N PHE A 408 -8.29 20.23 -23.18
CA PHE A 408 -9.01 20.76 -22.01
C PHE A 408 -10.37 21.43 -22.31
N SER A 409 -10.74 21.78 -23.55
CA SER A 409 -12.07 22.34 -23.84
C SER A 409 -13.16 21.28 -23.99
N GLY A 410 -12.85 20.09 -24.53
CA GLY A 410 -13.72 18.90 -24.45
C GLY A 410 -13.83 18.35 -23.01
N LEU A 411 -13.00 18.89 -22.10
CA LEU A 411 -12.85 18.61 -20.66
C LEU A 411 -13.72 19.59 -19.83
N VAL A 412 -14.30 20.62 -20.46
CA VAL A 412 -15.07 21.72 -19.84
C VAL A 412 -16.56 21.70 -20.20
N THR A 413 -16.97 21.04 -21.28
CA THR A 413 -18.38 21.07 -21.77
C THR A 413 -19.37 20.15 -21.04
N LYS A 414 -19.07 19.68 -19.83
CA LYS A 414 -20.06 19.01 -18.95
C LYS A 414 -19.98 19.45 -17.48
N THR A 415 -19.67 20.72 -17.25
CA THR A 415 -19.86 21.32 -15.92
C THR A 415 -20.49 22.69 -16.04
N THR A 416 -21.70 22.74 -16.61
CA THR A 416 -22.66 23.76 -16.18
C THR A 416 -22.99 23.50 -14.73
N LEU A 417 -22.45 24.38 -13.88
CA LEU A 417 -23.09 24.94 -12.70
C LEU A 417 -24.34 24.20 -12.21
N SER A 418 -24.15 23.38 -11.20
CA SER A 418 -25.13 23.25 -10.10
C SER A 418 -24.40 23.63 -8.82
N ILE A 419 -24.14 24.93 -8.70
CA ILE A 419 -24.09 25.61 -7.40
C ILE A 419 -25.55 25.77 -7.00
N GLU A 420 -26.07 24.81 -6.24
CA GLU A 420 -27.34 24.84 -5.48
C GLU A 420 -27.43 23.47 -4.81
N THR A 421 -26.77 23.24 -3.68
CA THR A 421 -27.23 23.51 -2.29
C THR A 421 -26.07 22.94 -1.42
N GLY A 422 -25.53 23.57 -0.39
CA GLY A 422 -26.20 24.26 0.70
C GLY A 422 -26.55 23.24 1.79
N LEU A 423 -25.57 22.94 2.66
CA LEU A 423 -25.57 21.95 3.77
C LEU A 423 -25.38 20.47 3.40
#